data_AF-A0A4Y9RTR6-F1
#
_entry.id   AF-A0A4Y9RTR6-F1
#
_cell.length_a   1.000
_cell.length_b   1.000
_cell.length_c   1.000
_cell.angle_alpha   90.00
_cell.angle_beta   90.00
_cell.angle_gamma   90.00
#
_symmetry.space_group_name_H-M   'P 1'
#
loop_
_entity.id
_entity.type
_entity.pdbx_description
1 polymer ?
#
loop_
_entity_poly.entity_id
_entity_poly.type
_entity_poly.pdbx_seq_one_letter_code
_entity_poly.pdbx_strand_id
1 'polypeptide(L)'
;MPTPLDADFAARLQALNDKFAASLPGTLDKLAAARARFDAAAPDQTVAAELHGLLHSIAGSAGTFGFPLLGQYARIVEQNVRRLLSGTEPPLDWAAWADQFDGFLAWAKADPQAPYTV
;
A
#
# COMPACT_ATOMS: atom_id res chain seq x y z
N MET A 1 -24.60 13.87 -24.87
CA MET A 1 -23.69 13.10 -25.75
C MET A 1 -22.28 13.34 -25.24
N PRO A 2 -21.52 12.31 -24.83
CA PRO A 2 -20.11 12.49 -24.47
C PRO A 2 -19.35 12.99 -25.71
N THR A 3 -18.48 13.98 -25.52
CA THR A 3 -17.70 14.54 -26.64
C THR A 3 -16.53 13.62 -26.97
N PRO A 4 -15.97 13.67 -28.20
CA PRO A 4 -14.81 12.85 -28.58
C PRO A 4 -13.61 13.00 -27.62
N LEU A 5 -13.44 14.20 -27.03
CA LEU A 5 -12.41 14.48 -26.03
C LEU A 5 -12.60 13.71 -24.72
N ASP A 6 -13.85 13.50 -24.30
CA ASP A 6 -14.17 12.73 -23.08
C ASP A 6 -13.85 11.24 -23.28
N ALA A 7 -14.09 10.72 -24.48
CA ALA A 7 -13.80 9.32 -24.83
C ALA A 7 -12.28 9.04 -24.87
N ASP A 8 -11.49 9.94 -25.46
CA ASP A 8 -10.03 9.81 -25.48
C ASP A 8 -9.43 9.92 -24.07
N PHE A 9 -9.96 10.81 -23.23
CA PHE A 9 -9.54 10.92 -21.84
C PHE A 9 -9.85 9.64 -21.05
N ALA A 10 -11.06 9.11 -21.18
CA ALA A 10 -11.48 7.86 -20.53
C ALA A 10 -10.60 6.67 -20.96
N ALA A 11 -10.28 6.57 -22.26
CA ALA A 11 -9.41 5.52 -22.78
C ALA A 11 -7.98 5.62 -22.22
N ARG A 12 -7.43 6.84 -22.11
CA ARG A 12 -6.10 7.06 -21.50
C ARG A 12 -6.10 6.73 -20.01
N LEU A 13 -7.14 7.12 -19.28
CA LEU A 13 -7.29 6.79 -17.87
C LEU A 13 -7.39 5.27 -17.67
N GLN A 14 -8.18 4.58 -18.49
CA GLN A 14 -8.28 3.12 -18.43
C GLN A 14 -6.93 2.44 -18.69
N ALA A 15 -6.18 2.88 -19.70
CA ALA A 15 -4.84 2.34 -19.97
C ALA A 15 -3.87 2.53 -18.80
N LEU A 16 -3.97 3.65 -18.08
CA LEU A 16 -3.18 3.88 -16.86
C LEU A 16 -3.62 2.96 -15.71
N ASN A 17 -4.93 2.76 -15.54
CA ASN A 17 -5.48 1.83 -14.56
C ASN A 17 -4.99 0.40 -14.81
N ASP A 18 -5.05 -0.06 -16.06
CA ASP A 18 -4.61 -1.40 -16.46
C ASP A 18 -3.11 -1.58 -16.22
N LYS A 19 -2.31 -0.56 -16.52
CA LYS A 19 -0.87 -0.56 -16.24
C LYS A 19 -0.58 -0.62 -14.74
N PHE A 20 -1.31 0.15 -13.94
CA PHE A 20 -1.18 0.10 -12.48
C PHE A 20 -1.54 -1.29 -11.94
N ALA A 21 -2.69 -1.83 -12.35
CA ALA A 21 -3.16 -3.16 -11.97
C ALA A 21 -2.14 -4.25 -12.34
N ALA A 22 -1.54 -4.18 -13.54
CA ALA A 22 -0.50 -5.11 -13.95
C ALA A 22 0.81 -4.99 -13.13
N SER A 23 1.13 -3.79 -12.63
CA SER A 23 2.31 -3.54 -11.79
C SER A 23 2.10 -3.85 -10.31
N LEU A 24 0.84 -3.95 -9.88
CA LEU A 24 0.47 -4.07 -8.48
C LEU A 24 0.98 -5.38 -7.83
N PRO A 25 0.83 -6.57 -8.44
CA PRO A 25 1.35 -7.81 -7.86
C PRO A 25 2.85 -7.74 -7.54
N GLY A 26 3.66 -7.24 -8.48
CA GLY A 26 5.10 -7.09 -8.27
C GLY A 26 5.45 -6.06 -7.19
N THR A 27 4.62 -5.03 -7.03
CA THR A 27 4.76 -4.05 -5.94
C THR A 27 4.43 -4.68 -4.58
N LEU A 28 3.35 -5.48 -4.51
CA LEU A 28 2.96 -6.20 -3.30
C LEU A 28 3.99 -7.28 -2.91
N ASP A 29 4.65 -7.91 -3.87
CA ASP A 29 5.74 -8.86 -3.59
C ASP A 29 6.97 -8.18 -2.99
N LYS A 30 7.35 -7.00 -3.52
CA LYS A 30 8.40 -6.17 -2.91
C LYS A 30 8.04 -5.76 -1.49
N LEU A 31 6.79 -5.35 -1.29
CA LEU A 31 6.27 -4.98 0.03
C LEU A 31 6.32 -6.15 1.02
N ALA A 32 5.90 -7.34 0.59
CA ALA A 32 5.98 -8.56 1.39
C ALA A 32 7.43 -8.94 1.73
N ALA A 33 8.36 -8.82 0.78
CA ALA A 33 9.78 -9.08 1.02
C ALA A 33 10.42 -8.07 2.00
N ALA A 34 10.00 -6.81 1.98
CA ALA A 34 10.41 -5.82 2.98
C ALA A 34 9.79 -6.12 4.36
N ARG A 35 8.51 -6.50 4.40
CA ARG A 35 7.80 -6.86 5.64
C ARG A 35 8.43 -8.09 6.32
N ALA A 36 8.83 -9.10 5.56
CA ALA A 36 9.50 -10.30 6.08
C ALA A 36 10.88 -10.01 6.70
N ARG A 37 11.55 -8.92 6.31
CA ARG A 37 12.81 -8.46 6.90
C ARG A 37 12.61 -7.57 8.14
N PHE A 38 11.38 -7.11 8.38
CA PHE A 38 11.10 -6.26 9.51
C PHE A 38 10.99 -7.11 10.79
N ASP A 39 11.91 -6.86 11.72
CA ASP A 39 11.89 -7.46 13.05
C ASP A 39 11.07 -6.58 14.01
N ALA A 40 9.96 -7.11 14.52
CA ALA A 40 9.12 -6.42 15.49
C ALA A 40 9.76 -6.26 16.87
N ALA A 41 10.70 -7.14 17.25
CA ALA A 41 11.43 -7.04 18.51
C ALA A 41 12.58 -6.03 18.45
N ALA A 42 13.13 -5.80 17.26
CA ALA A 42 14.20 -4.84 17.01
C ALA A 42 13.98 -4.09 15.67
N PRO A 43 13.06 -3.11 15.63
CA PRO A 43 12.73 -2.40 14.40
C PRO A 43 13.94 -1.65 13.81
N ASP A 44 14.35 -2.03 12.59
CA ASP A 44 15.43 -1.38 11.86
C ASP A 44 14.91 -0.18 11.05
N GLN A 45 15.55 0.98 11.23
CA GLN A 45 15.24 2.22 10.49
C GLN A 45 15.41 2.06 8.98
N THR A 46 16.34 1.23 8.52
CA THR A 46 16.57 1.00 7.08
C THR A 46 15.39 0.27 6.45
N VAL A 47 14.95 -0.82 7.09
CA VAL A 47 13.78 -1.59 6.65
C VAL A 47 12.50 -0.76 6.78
N ALA A 48 12.38 0.02 7.86
CA ALA A 48 11.27 0.95 8.04
C ALA A 48 11.21 2.01 6.93
N ALA A 49 12.34 2.58 6.50
CA ALA A 49 12.38 3.56 5.43
C ALA A 49 11.95 2.96 4.08
N GLU A 50 12.37 1.72 3.80
CA GLU A 50 11.96 0.99 2.60
C GLU A 50 10.45 0.71 2.60
N LEU A 51 9.92 0.19 3.71
CA LEU A 51 8.50 -0.05 3.89
C LEU A 51 7.67 1.21 3.72
N HIS A 52 8.09 2.31 4.36
CA HIS A 52 7.44 3.61 4.23
C HIS A 52 7.39 4.08 2.78
N GLY A 53 8.49 3.97 2.03
CA GLY A 53 8.53 4.37 0.62
C GLY A 53 7.56 3.58 -0.27
N LEU A 54 7.51 2.26 -0.10
CA LEU A 54 6.59 1.40 -0.85
C LEU A 54 5.13 1.69 -0.48
N LEU A 55 4.82 1.80 0.82
CA LEU A 55 3.48 2.11 1.31
C LEU A 55 3.02 3.50 0.84
N HIS A 56 3.90 4.50 0.90
CA HIS A 56 3.63 5.86 0.43
C HIS A 56 3.26 5.88 -1.06
N SER A 57 4.01 5.13 -1.88
CA SER A 57 3.73 5.03 -3.31
C SER A 57 2.36 4.41 -3.58
N ILE A 58 2.01 3.31 -2.90
CA ILE A 58 0.68 2.68 -3.02
C ILE A 58 -0.41 3.63 -2.52
N ALA A 59 -0.26 4.20 -1.33
CA ALA A 59 -1.23 5.11 -0.73
C ALA A 59 -1.52 6.33 -1.61
N GLY A 60 -0.48 6.90 -2.25
CA GLY A 60 -0.61 8.07 -3.11
C GLY A 60 -1.19 7.79 -4.50
N SER A 61 -1.10 6.56 -5.01
CA SER A 61 -1.49 6.24 -6.40
C SER A 61 -2.71 5.33 -6.51
N ALA A 62 -2.94 4.44 -5.55
CA ALA A 62 -3.98 3.41 -5.63
C ALA A 62 -5.39 3.99 -5.78
N GLY A 63 -5.72 5.07 -5.07
CA GLY A 63 -7.02 5.73 -5.17
C GLY A 63 -7.30 6.30 -6.57
N THR A 64 -6.29 6.86 -7.23
CA THR A 64 -6.40 7.42 -8.58
C THR A 64 -6.67 6.33 -9.63
N PHE A 65 -6.12 5.13 -9.42
CA PHE A 65 -6.18 4.03 -10.39
C PHE A 65 -7.23 2.96 -10.10
N GLY A 66 -8.25 3.28 -9.29
CA GLY A 66 -9.40 2.40 -9.05
C GLY A 66 -9.22 1.42 -7.88
N PHE A 67 -8.24 1.64 -7.00
CA PHE A 67 -8.01 0.83 -5.80
C PHE A 67 -8.10 1.68 -4.52
N PRO A 68 -9.26 2.32 -4.24
CA PRO A 68 -9.39 3.26 -3.13
C PRO A 68 -9.17 2.62 -1.76
N LEU A 69 -9.67 1.40 -1.54
CA LEU A 69 -9.47 0.67 -0.28
C LEU A 69 -8.00 0.32 -0.07
N LEU A 70 -7.32 -0.18 -1.10
CA LEU A 70 -5.88 -0.46 -1.06
C LEU A 70 -5.09 0.78 -0.63
N GLY A 71 -5.39 1.94 -1.22
CA GLY A 71 -4.73 3.20 -0.87
C GLY A 71 -4.98 3.62 0.58
N GLN A 72 -6.22 3.46 1.06
CA GLN A 72 -6.59 3.77 2.45
C GLN A 72 -5.86 2.86 3.45
N TYR A 73 -5.85 1.55 3.24
CA TYR A 73 -5.16 0.63 4.13
C TYR A 73 -3.64 0.81 4.08
N ALA A 74 -3.06 1.03 2.89
CA ALA A 74 -1.65 1.36 2.75
C ALA A 74 -1.30 2.62 3.57
N ARG A 75 -2.16 3.65 3.56
CA ARG A 75 -1.98 4.87 4.35
C ARG A 75 -2.01 4.62 5.86
N ILE A 76 -2.88 3.74 6.34
CA ILE A 76 -2.96 3.37 7.76
C ILE A 76 -1.65 2.71 8.21
N VAL A 77 -1.16 1.73 7.45
CA VAL A 77 0.10 1.04 7.76
C VAL A 77 1.31 1.98 7.60
N GLU A 78 1.31 2.85 6.57
CA GLU A 78 2.34 3.88 6.34
C GLU A 78 2.53 4.79 7.56
N GLN A 79 1.42 5.24 8.16
CA GLN A 79 1.47 6.15 9.31
C GLN A 79 2.17 5.51 10.51
N ASN A 80 1.97 4.21 10.75
CA ASN A 80 2.66 3.50 11.83
C ASN A 80 4.17 3.42 11.58
N VAL A 81 4.60 3.12 10.35
CA VAL A 81 6.04 3.12 9.99
C VAL A 81 6.64 4.51 10.07
N ARG A 82 5.90 5.55 9.67
CA ARG A 82 6.34 6.94 9.79
C ARG A 82 6.61 7.33 11.25
N ARG A 83 5.83 6.82 12.20
CA ARG A 83 6.05 7.06 13.63
C ARG A 83 7.40 6.52 14.10
N LEU A 84 7.73 5.28 13.70
CA LEU A 84 9.04 4.69 13.94
C LEU A 84 10.18 5.56 13.41
N LEU A 85 10.07 5.99 12.15
CA LEU A 85 11.08 6.82 11.50
C LEU A 85 11.25 8.18 12.18
N SER A 86 10.17 8.77 12.70
CA SER A 86 10.19 10.08 13.35
C SER A 86 10.75 10.07 14.78
N GLY A 87 10.73 8.92 15.46
CA GLY A 87 11.19 8.79 16.85
C GLY A 87 10.44 9.64 17.88
N THR A 88 9.31 10.26 17.50
CA THR A 88 8.59 11.26 18.31
C THR A 88 7.29 10.75 18.95
N GLU A 89 6.88 9.51 18.66
CA GLU A 89 5.61 8.94 19.16
C GLU A 89 5.85 7.73 20.09
N PRO A 90 4.88 7.41 20.98
CA PRO A 90 5.02 6.30 21.92
C PRO A 90 5.26 4.96 21.21
N PRO A 91 5.92 3.99 21.88
CA PRO A 91 6.19 2.69 21.29
C PRO A 91 4.88 2.01 20.89
N LEU A 92 4.76 1.71 19.59
CA LEU A 92 3.72 0.84 19.06
C LEU A 92 3.99 -0.60 19.48
N ASP A 93 2.92 -1.38 19.66
CA ASP A 93 3.03 -2.82 19.65
C ASP A 93 3.38 -3.27 18.23
N TRP A 94 4.68 -3.39 17.95
CA TRP A 94 5.20 -3.76 16.65
C TRP A 94 4.81 -5.18 16.24
N ALA A 95 4.51 -6.06 17.18
CA ALA A 95 4.02 -7.41 16.90
C ALA A 95 2.57 -7.35 16.41
N ALA A 96 1.70 -6.64 17.13
CA ALA A 96 0.31 -6.45 16.69
C ALA A 96 0.22 -5.69 15.35
N TRP A 97 1.10 -4.71 15.14
CA TRP A 97 1.20 -4.02 13.84
C TRP A 97 1.68 -4.95 12.73
N ALA A 98 2.66 -5.82 13.00
CA ALA A 98 3.16 -6.83 12.09
C ALA A 98 2.03 -7.78 11.63
N ASP A 99 1.22 -8.27 12.57
CA ASP A 99 0.06 -9.13 12.29
C ASP A 99 -0.99 -8.41 11.43
N GLN A 100 -1.29 -7.14 11.75
CA GLN A 100 -2.21 -6.33 10.94
C GLN A 100 -1.68 -6.14 9.51
N PHE A 101 -0.39 -5.89 9.35
CA PHE A 101 0.25 -5.77 8.03
C PHE A 101 0.13 -7.08 7.27
N ASP A 102 0.43 -8.21 7.89
CA ASP A 102 0.36 -9.51 7.22
C ASP A 102 -1.07 -9.82 6.74
N GLY A 103 -2.10 -9.46 7.53
CA GLY A 103 -3.50 -9.51 7.11
C GLY A 103 -3.81 -8.62 5.91
N PHE A 104 -3.30 -7.37 5.91
CA PHE A 104 -3.41 -6.46 4.77
C PHE A 104 -2.74 -7.03 3.51
N LEU A 105 -1.53 -7.59 3.62
CA LEU A 105 -0.82 -8.18 2.48
C LEU A 105 -1.56 -9.41 1.93
N ALA A 106 -2.07 -10.26 2.80
CA ALA A 106 -2.84 -11.44 2.40
C ALA A 106 -4.10 -11.04 1.62
N TRP A 107 -4.86 -10.06 2.12
CA TRP A 107 -6.01 -9.50 1.42
C TRP A 107 -5.61 -8.85 0.08
N ALA A 108 -4.60 -7.98 0.09
CA ALA A 108 -4.21 -7.23 -1.10
C ALA A 108 -3.69 -8.13 -2.23
N LYS A 109 -3.08 -9.28 -1.89
CA LYS A 109 -2.68 -10.29 -2.88
C LYS A 109 -3.84 -11.15 -3.37
N ALA A 110 -4.86 -11.36 -2.55
CA ALA A 110 -6.03 -12.16 -2.90
C ALA A 110 -6.99 -11.37 -3.79
N ASP A 111 -7.45 -10.21 -3.33
CA ASP A 111 -8.33 -9.31 -4.07
C ASP A 111 -8.26 -7.89 -3.49
N PRO A 112 -7.45 -6.98 -4.07
CA PRO A 112 -7.31 -5.61 -3.59
C PRO A 112 -8.51 -4.70 -3.93
N GLN A 113 -9.53 -5.24 -4.63
CA GLN A 113 -10.80 -4.55 -4.91
C GLN A 113 -11.96 -5.08 -4.06
N ALA A 114 -11.82 -6.25 -3.43
CA ALA A 114 -12.81 -6.77 -2.50
C ALA A 114 -13.01 -5.85 -1.29
N PRO A 115 -14.20 -5.83 -0.67
CA PRO A 115 -14.38 -5.21 0.63
C PRO A 115 -13.39 -5.83 1.63
N TYR A 116 -12.58 -5.00 2.29
CA TYR A 116 -11.69 -5.48 3.36
C TYR A 116 -12.53 -5.84 4.58
N THR A 117 -12.85 -7.13 4.74
CA THR A 117 -13.42 -7.67 5.98
C THR A 117 -12.28 -8.06 6.92
N VAL A 118 -12.25 -7.38 8.07
CA VAL A 118 -11.36 -7.63 9.21
C VAL A 118 -11.75 -8.91 9.95
#